data_AF-A0A8S4DCU7-F1
#
_entry.id   AF-A0A8S4DCU7-F1
#
_cell.length_a   1.000
_cell.length_b   1.000
_cell.length_c   1.000
_cell.angle_alpha   90.00
_cell.angle_beta   90.00
_cell.angle_gamma   90.00
#
_symmetry.space_group_name_H-M   'P 1'
#
loop_
_entity.id
_entity.type
_entity.pdbx_description
1 polymer ?
#
loop_
_entity_poly.entity_id
_entity_poly.type
_entity_poly.pdbx_seq_one_letter_code
_entity_poly.pdbx_strand_id
1 'polypeptide(L)'
;MLRKTTIVSLLVLISFVECGIQYNLFSINEKWVCGVKSSCLDCLQLPHCSWCASESKCFSSKIPLFDGFCQNDTVLSQDFGLSLRKNAACACFSSGLASNCRADPDDAADCSGRGTCQCGRCVCNAVPDSDHVNIKTISGEYCEFDNFSCDGPDCKDGPYRWNPEDEDD
;
A
#
# COMPACT_ATOMS: atom_id res chain seq x y z
N MET A 1 73.40 -41.63 18.50
CA MET A 1 72.14 -42.33 18.16
C MET A 1 71.01 -41.31 18.03
N LEU A 2 70.34 -41.37 16.87
CA LEU A 2 69.01 -40.90 16.47
C LEU A 2 68.45 -39.51 16.91
N ARG A 3 68.45 -38.61 15.91
CA ARG A 3 67.35 -37.71 15.43
C ARG A 3 66.56 -36.87 16.46
N LYS A 4 66.96 -35.60 16.59
CA LYS A 4 66.10 -34.47 17.00
C LYS A 4 65.89 -33.51 15.82
N THR A 5 65.27 -33.97 14.74
CA THR A 5 64.86 -33.10 13.60
C THR A 5 63.43 -33.36 13.17
N THR A 6 62.61 -33.97 14.01
CA THR A 6 61.23 -34.37 13.67
C THR A 6 60.26 -33.93 14.77
N ILE A 7 60.30 -32.66 15.19
CA ILE A 7 59.28 -32.11 16.11
C ILE A 7 58.67 -30.80 15.58
N VAL A 8 59.30 -30.15 14.58
CA VAL A 8 58.72 -28.94 13.97
C VAL A 8 57.66 -29.26 12.90
N SER A 9 57.53 -30.52 12.48
CA SER A 9 56.56 -30.91 11.43
C SER A 9 55.19 -31.35 11.95
N LEU A 10 54.93 -31.28 13.27
CA LEU A 10 53.69 -31.79 13.88
C LEU A 10 52.81 -30.70 14.53
N LEU A 11 53.26 -29.44 14.54
CA LEU A 11 52.46 -28.29 15.00
C LEU A 11 51.99 -27.39 13.84
N VAL A 12 51.96 -27.93 12.62
CA VAL A 12 51.24 -27.33 11.47
C VAL A 12 50.06 -28.22 11.06
N LEU A 13 49.49 -28.92 12.04
CA LEU A 13 48.07 -29.26 12.01
C LEU A 13 47.35 -28.17 12.79
N ILE A 14 47.45 -26.94 12.29
CA ILE A 14 46.50 -25.89 12.62
C ILE A 14 45.16 -26.50 12.23
N SER A 15 44.37 -26.85 13.24
CA SER A 15 42.98 -27.21 13.10
C SER A 15 42.27 -25.97 12.59
N PHE A 16 42.39 -25.71 11.28
CA PHE A 16 41.36 -25.04 10.51
C PHE A 16 40.18 -26.00 10.53
N VAL A 17 39.49 -26.04 11.67
CA VAL A 17 38.05 -26.22 11.66
C VAL A 17 37.57 -24.99 10.90
N GLU A 18 37.63 -25.06 9.57
CA GLU A 18 36.67 -24.36 8.75
C GLU A 18 35.35 -24.94 9.22
N CYS A 19 34.77 -24.28 10.23
CA CYS A 19 33.35 -24.35 10.45
C CYS A 19 32.80 -23.91 9.09
N GLY A 20 32.46 -24.90 8.27
CA GLY A 20 31.68 -24.72 7.07
C GLY A 20 30.37 -24.15 7.56
N ILE A 21 30.35 -22.83 7.79
CA ILE A 21 29.14 -22.07 7.72
C ILE A 21 28.77 -22.24 6.26
N GLN A 22 28.01 -23.30 5.97
CA GLN A 22 27.09 -23.31 4.85
C GLN A 22 26.21 -22.10 5.14
N TYR A 23 26.63 -20.94 4.63
CA TYR A 23 25.73 -19.83 4.42
C TYR A 23 24.72 -20.40 3.44
N ASN A 24 23.65 -21.00 3.96
CA ASN A 24 22.43 -21.11 3.22
C ASN A 24 22.11 -19.66 2.89
N LEU A 25 22.53 -19.23 1.70
CA LEU A 25 21.99 -18.04 1.08
C LEU A 25 20.55 -18.42 0.82
N PHE A 26 19.72 -18.29 1.87
CA PHE A 26 18.29 -18.46 1.75
C PHE A 26 17.89 -17.43 0.72
N SER A 27 17.58 -17.91 -0.48
CA SER A 27 16.86 -17.11 -1.45
C SER A 27 15.60 -16.67 -0.74
N ILE A 28 15.58 -15.42 -0.31
CA ILE A 28 14.41 -14.77 0.25
C ILE A 28 13.42 -14.70 -0.91
N ASN A 29 12.63 -15.76 -1.05
CA ASN A 29 11.60 -15.85 -2.08
C ASN A 29 10.32 -15.22 -1.55
N GLU A 30 9.47 -14.76 -2.48
CA GLU A 30 8.20 -14.08 -2.16
C GLU A 30 7.33 -14.90 -1.17
N LYS A 31 7.41 -16.25 -1.21
CA LYS A 31 6.71 -17.15 -0.28
C LYS A 31 7.17 -16.99 1.17
N TRP A 32 8.49 -16.99 1.40
CA TRP A 32 9.05 -16.85 2.75
C TRP A 32 8.81 -15.45 3.30
N VAL A 33 8.88 -14.41 2.46
CA VAL A 33 8.68 -13.03 2.89
C VAL A 33 7.27 -12.82 3.45
N CYS A 34 6.24 -13.35 2.80
CA CYS A 34 4.87 -13.24 3.31
C CYS A 34 4.65 -14.17 4.52
N GLY A 35 5.10 -15.42 4.45
CA GLY A 35 4.82 -16.43 5.48
C GLY A 35 5.38 -16.12 6.88
N VAL A 36 6.36 -15.23 7.00
CA VAL A 36 6.90 -14.79 8.31
C VAL A 36 6.11 -13.66 8.96
N LYS A 37 5.17 -13.03 8.25
CA LYS A 37 4.36 -11.92 8.78
C LYS A 37 3.17 -12.47 9.58
N SER A 38 3.06 -12.04 10.84
CA SER A 38 2.05 -12.51 11.78
C SER A 38 0.87 -11.56 11.98
N SER A 39 0.88 -10.40 11.32
CA SER A 39 -0.20 -9.41 11.38
C SER A 39 -0.58 -8.94 9.99
N CYS A 40 -1.85 -8.58 9.80
CA CYS A 40 -2.32 -7.98 8.55
C CYS A 40 -1.49 -6.72 8.20
N LEU A 41 -1.22 -5.87 9.20
CA LEU A 41 -0.49 -4.62 9.01
C LEU A 41 0.93 -4.84 8.49
N ASP A 42 1.63 -5.86 8.97
CA ASP A 42 2.98 -6.16 8.51
C ASP A 42 2.99 -6.95 7.18
N CYS A 43 1.91 -7.70 6.93
CA CYS A 43 1.71 -8.43 5.68
C CYS A 43 1.49 -7.47 4.51
N LEU A 44 0.52 -6.55 4.65
CA LEU A 44 0.06 -5.69 3.55
C LEU A 44 0.92 -4.44 3.33
N GLN A 45 1.99 -4.26 4.11
CA GLN A 45 3.06 -3.33 3.75
C GLN A 45 3.84 -3.79 2.50
N LEU A 46 3.69 -5.07 2.13
CA LEU A 46 4.30 -5.66 0.96
C LEU A 46 3.23 -5.90 -0.12
N PRO A 47 3.29 -5.22 -1.28
CA PRO A 47 2.22 -5.26 -2.26
C PRO A 47 2.04 -6.60 -2.98
N HIS A 48 2.99 -7.53 -2.82
CA HIS A 48 2.91 -8.89 -3.37
C HIS A 48 2.32 -9.91 -2.38
N CYS A 49 2.05 -9.50 -1.14
CA CYS A 49 1.42 -10.34 -0.12
C CYS A 49 -0.08 -10.03 -0.01
N SER A 50 -0.82 -11.03 0.45
CA SER A 50 -2.24 -10.99 0.77
C SER A 50 -2.46 -11.54 2.18
N TRP A 51 -3.49 -11.06 2.86
CA TRP A 51 -3.85 -11.49 4.21
C TRP A 51 -5.15 -12.29 4.19
N CYS A 52 -5.16 -13.45 4.85
CA CYS A 52 -6.36 -14.22 5.07
C CYS A 52 -6.95 -13.90 6.45
N ALA A 53 -8.11 -13.26 6.50
CA ALA A 53 -8.72 -12.85 7.77
C ALA A 53 -9.12 -14.05 8.64
N SER A 54 -9.78 -15.05 8.05
CA SER A 54 -10.25 -16.25 8.75
C SER A 54 -9.13 -17.12 9.31
N GLU A 55 -8.00 -17.19 8.62
CA GLU A 55 -6.84 -17.99 9.06
C GLU A 55 -5.81 -17.17 9.84
N SER A 56 -5.94 -15.83 9.86
CA SER A 56 -4.92 -14.90 10.36
C SER A 56 -3.53 -15.20 9.80
N LYS A 57 -3.44 -15.43 8.48
CA LYS A 57 -2.20 -15.81 7.78
C LYS A 57 -1.90 -14.90 6.60
N CYS A 58 -0.62 -14.56 6.46
CA CYS A 58 -0.10 -13.86 5.30
C CYS A 58 0.40 -14.86 4.24
N PHE A 59 0.10 -14.60 2.96
CA PHE A 59 0.46 -15.47 1.85
C PHE A 59 0.76 -14.68 0.56
N SER A 60 1.36 -15.31 -0.45
CA SER A 60 1.55 -14.70 -1.78
C SER A 60 0.50 -15.26 -2.74
N SER A 61 -0.32 -14.38 -3.31
CA SER A 61 -1.35 -14.72 -4.30
C SER A 61 -0.79 -14.99 -5.70
N LYS A 62 0.47 -14.62 -5.96
CA LYS A 62 1.15 -14.82 -7.25
C LYS A 62 1.67 -16.24 -7.47
N ILE A 63 1.50 -17.13 -6.50
CA ILE A 63 2.05 -18.50 -6.57
C ILE A 63 0.91 -19.51 -6.81
N PRO A 64 1.01 -20.37 -7.85
CA PRO A 64 -0.05 -21.33 -8.22
C PRO A 64 -0.45 -22.31 -7.12
N LEU A 65 0.43 -22.57 -6.14
CA LEU A 65 0.15 -23.44 -4.99
C LEU A 65 -0.92 -22.88 -4.04
N PHE A 66 -1.28 -21.61 -4.16
CA PHE A 66 -2.33 -20.97 -3.35
C PHE A 66 -3.61 -20.72 -4.16
N ASP A 67 -3.75 -21.31 -5.35
CA ASP A 67 -4.98 -21.24 -6.13
C ASP A 67 -6.11 -21.90 -5.33
N GLY A 68 -7.00 -21.07 -4.78
CA GLY A 68 -8.08 -21.48 -3.89
C GLY A 68 -7.84 -21.36 -2.38
N PHE A 69 -6.67 -20.91 -1.92
CA PHE A 69 -6.47 -20.57 -0.51
C PHE A 69 -7.17 -19.24 -0.17
N CYS A 70 -8.04 -19.26 0.84
CA CYS A 70 -8.71 -18.08 1.39
C CYS A 70 -9.56 -17.25 0.40
N GLN A 71 -10.26 -17.89 -0.53
CA GLN A 71 -10.98 -17.18 -1.62
C GLN A 71 -11.91 -16.05 -1.16
N ASN A 72 -12.69 -16.25 -0.08
CA ASN A 72 -13.74 -15.30 0.33
C ASN A 72 -13.31 -14.28 1.40
N ASP A 73 -12.18 -14.54 2.07
CA ASP A 73 -11.70 -13.73 3.20
C ASP A 73 -10.29 -13.16 2.94
N THR A 74 -9.92 -13.06 1.67
CA THR A 74 -8.66 -12.47 1.24
C THR A 74 -8.75 -10.96 1.29
N VAL A 75 -7.85 -10.35 2.06
CA VAL A 75 -7.56 -8.92 2.07
C VAL A 75 -6.34 -8.69 1.18
N LEU A 76 -6.52 -7.88 0.14
CA LEU A 76 -5.46 -7.52 -0.81
C LEU A 76 -4.75 -6.24 -0.36
N SER A 77 -3.46 -6.13 -0.69
CA SER A 77 -2.79 -4.85 -0.68
C SER A 77 -3.43 -3.95 -1.75
N GLN A 78 -3.86 -2.75 -1.35
CA GLN A 78 -4.36 -1.72 -2.25
C GLN A 78 -3.55 -0.44 -2.05
N ASP A 79 -3.25 0.24 -3.17
CA ASP A 79 -2.56 1.53 -3.13
C ASP A 79 -3.57 2.67 -3.15
N PHE A 80 -3.70 3.37 -2.02
CA PHE A 80 -4.53 4.57 -1.88
C PHE A 80 -3.69 5.86 -2.05
N GLY A 81 -2.45 5.73 -2.52
CA GLY A 81 -1.46 6.80 -2.59
C GLY A 81 -0.95 7.26 -1.22
N LEU A 82 -1.08 6.44 -0.17
CA LEU A 82 -0.58 6.73 1.17
C LEU A 82 0.78 6.04 1.39
N SER A 83 1.44 6.34 2.52
CA SER A 83 2.64 5.58 2.94
C SER A 83 2.32 4.09 3.09
N LEU A 84 3.29 3.19 2.86
CA LEU A 84 3.12 1.73 2.96
C LEU A 84 2.36 1.27 4.21
N ARG A 85 2.73 1.79 5.39
CA ARG A 85 2.08 1.44 6.65
C ARG A 85 0.63 1.94 6.73
N LYS A 86 0.32 3.12 6.19
CA LYS A 86 -1.05 3.66 6.14
C LYS A 86 -1.90 2.89 5.13
N ASN A 87 -1.38 2.61 3.93
CA ASN A 87 -2.05 1.75 2.94
C ASN A 87 -2.36 0.35 3.52
N ALA A 88 -1.41 -0.26 4.21
CA ALA A 88 -1.63 -1.54 4.89
C ALA A 88 -2.72 -1.42 5.98
N ALA A 89 -2.69 -0.37 6.80
CA ALA A 89 -3.72 -0.11 7.80
C ALA A 89 -5.11 0.06 7.16
N CYS A 90 -5.21 0.74 6.02
CA CYS A 90 -6.45 0.87 5.24
C CYS A 90 -7.01 -0.47 4.81
N ALA A 91 -6.16 -1.32 4.24
CA ALA A 91 -6.58 -2.62 3.77
C ALA A 91 -7.02 -3.52 4.93
N CYS A 92 -6.33 -3.42 6.08
CA CYS A 92 -6.62 -4.23 7.26
C CYS A 92 -7.81 -3.76 8.11
N PHE A 93 -8.12 -2.46 8.09
CA PHE A 93 -9.13 -1.84 8.97
C PHE A 93 -10.13 -1.03 8.15
N SER A 94 -11.41 -1.39 8.25
CA SER A 94 -12.49 -0.71 7.54
C SER A 94 -12.94 0.63 8.14
N SER A 95 -12.61 0.98 9.39
CA SER A 95 -13.23 2.15 10.05
C SER A 95 -12.30 3.19 10.70
N GLY A 96 -11.02 2.89 10.94
CA GLY A 96 -10.15 3.75 11.77
C GLY A 96 -9.41 4.86 11.04
N LEU A 97 -9.11 4.66 9.75
CA LEU A 97 -8.43 5.65 8.92
C LEU A 97 -9.41 6.38 7.98
N ALA A 98 -10.65 5.90 7.88
CA ALA A 98 -11.70 6.41 7.00
C ALA A 98 -12.31 7.77 7.44
N SER A 99 -11.75 8.45 8.45
CA SER A 99 -12.36 9.65 9.05
C SER A 99 -11.66 10.97 8.74
N ASN A 100 -10.62 10.99 7.89
CA ASN A 100 -9.87 12.22 7.55
C ASN A 100 -10.26 12.83 6.19
N CYS A 101 -11.55 12.93 5.90
CA CYS A 101 -12.05 13.39 4.59
C CYS A 101 -12.85 14.70 4.66
N ARG A 102 -12.75 15.42 5.78
CA ARG A 102 -13.35 16.75 5.95
C ARG A 102 -12.26 17.79 6.10
N ALA A 103 -12.43 18.95 5.46
CA ALA A 103 -11.48 20.05 5.59
C ALA A 103 -11.62 20.72 6.96
N ASP A 104 -12.86 20.84 7.43
CA ASP A 104 -13.25 21.30 8.76
C ASP A 104 -14.11 20.24 9.46
N PRO A 105 -13.93 19.97 10.78
CA PRO A 105 -14.83 19.12 11.54
C PRO A 105 -16.32 19.46 11.41
N ASP A 106 -16.63 20.74 11.20
CA ASP A 106 -17.99 21.27 11.06
C ASP A 106 -18.53 21.15 9.63
N ASP A 107 -17.71 20.72 8.66
CA ASP A 107 -18.18 20.44 7.30
C ASP A 107 -19.25 19.35 7.32
N ALA A 108 -20.37 19.64 6.66
CA ALA A 108 -21.53 18.74 6.63
C ALA A 108 -21.27 17.46 5.82
N ALA A 109 -20.33 17.49 4.88
CA ALA A 109 -20.09 16.39 3.94
C ALA A 109 -18.59 16.06 3.80
N ASP A 110 -18.27 14.77 3.84
CA ASP A 110 -16.95 14.28 3.44
C ASP A 110 -16.70 14.63 1.97
N CYS A 111 -15.46 15.00 1.64
CA CYS A 111 -15.04 15.28 0.28
C CYS A 111 -15.89 16.34 -0.40
N SER A 112 -16.33 17.36 0.36
CA SER A 112 -17.22 18.42 -0.11
C SER A 112 -18.52 17.90 -0.75
N GLY A 113 -18.91 16.65 -0.49
CA GLY A 113 -20.04 15.97 -1.15
C GLY A 113 -19.77 15.54 -2.60
N ARG A 114 -18.54 15.74 -3.11
CA ARG A 114 -18.16 15.52 -4.52
C ARG A 114 -17.12 14.42 -4.71
N GLY A 115 -17.02 13.52 -3.73
CA GLY A 115 -16.15 12.36 -3.78
C GLY A 115 -16.53 11.30 -2.77
N THR A 116 -15.79 10.20 -2.79
CA THR A 116 -15.89 9.12 -1.81
C THR A 116 -14.71 9.19 -0.86
N CYS A 117 -14.96 9.15 0.45
CA CYS A 117 -13.88 9.02 1.43
C CYS A 117 -13.33 7.60 1.42
N GLN A 118 -12.14 7.42 0.85
CA GLN A 118 -11.46 6.14 0.84
C GLN A 118 -10.23 6.22 1.71
N CYS A 119 -10.35 5.63 2.90
CA CYS A 119 -9.25 5.55 3.86
C CYS A 119 -8.61 6.89 4.27
N GLY A 120 -9.45 7.91 4.48
CA GLY A 120 -9.00 9.22 4.94
C GLY A 120 -8.37 10.05 3.83
N ARG A 121 -8.69 9.71 2.57
CA ARG A 121 -8.43 10.54 1.40
C ARG A 121 -9.68 10.56 0.53
N CYS A 122 -9.95 11.70 -0.06
CA CYS A 122 -11.05 11.84 -1.01
C CYS A 122 -10.66 11.32 -2.39
N VAL A 123 -11.55 10.50 -2.94
CA VAL A 123 -11.54 10.10 -4.35
C VAL A 123 -12.65 10.89 -5.03
N CYS A 124 -12.28 11.92 -5.80
CA CYS A 124 -13.24 12.83 -6.42
C CYS A 124 -14.03 12.15 -7.54
N ASN A 125 -15.30 12.53 -7.68
CA ASN A 125 -16.20 11.96 -8.66
C ASN A 125 -15.72 12.27 -10.08
N ALA A 126 -15.74 11.27 -10.95
CA ALA A 126 -15.53 11.48 -12.37
C ALA A 126 -16.77 12.18 -12.97
N VAL A 127 -16.54 13.20 -13.78
CA VAL A 127 -17.60 13.87 -14.54
C VAL A 127 -17.58 13.29 -15.96
N PRO A 128 -18.71 12.75 -16.47
CA PRO A 128 -18.76 12.20 -17.81
C PRO A 128 -18.46 13.28 -18.86
N ASP A 129 -17.57 12.94 -19.78
CA ASP A 129 -17.14 13.82 -20.87
C ASP A 129 -18.22 13.85 -21.95
N SER A 130 -19.04 14.92 -21.98
CA SER A 130 -20.12 15.06 -22.96
C SER A 130 -19.64 15.46 -24.34
N ASP A 131 -18.47 16.11 -24.46
CA ASP A 131 -18.09 16.83 -25.68
C ASP A 131 -16.62 16.65 -26.12
N HIS A 132 -15.78 15.91 -25.38
CA HIS A 132 -14.35 15.64 -25.67
C HIS A 132 -13.43 16.85 -25.85
N VAL A 133 -13.99 18.06 -25.77
CA VAL A 133 -13.29 19.34 -25.93
C VAL A 133 -13.03 20.00 -24.58
N ASN A 134 -13.83 19.67 -23.54
CA ASN A 134 -13.72 20.26 -22.20
C ASN A 134 -13.77 19.15 -21.15
N ILE A 135 -12.61 18.71 -20.68
CA ILE A 135 -12.52 17.68 -19.63
C ILE A 135 -12.94 18.32 -18.31
N LYS A 136 -14.17 18.06 -17.88
CA LYS A 136 -14.69 18.46 -16.57
C LYS A 136 -14.02 17.61 -15.49
N THR A 137 -13.36 18.28 -14.55
CA THR A 137 -12.57 17.64 -13.50
C THR A 137 -12.93 18.23 -12.15
N ILE A 138 -13.14 17.37 -11.16
CA ILE A 138 -13.22 17.73 -9.74
C ILE A 138 -11.88 17.36 -9.11
N SER A 139 -11.31 18.25 -8.33
CA SER A 139 -9.96 18.12 -7.76
C SER A 139 -9.86 18.77 -6.37
N GLY A 140 -8.70 18.60 -5.72
CA GLY A 140 -8.45 19.05 -4.35
C GLY A 140 -8.29 17.90 -3.37
N GLU A 141 -7.80 18.21 -2.16
CA GLU A 141 -7.62 17.21 -1.11
C GLU A 141 -8.97 16.69 -0.59
N TYR A 142 -9.99 17.56 -0.64
CA TYR A 142 -11.35 17.34 -0.19
C TYR A 142 -12.35 17.52 -1.33
N CYS A 143 -11.93 17.40 -2.59
CA CYS A 143 -12.76 17.59 -3.79
C CYS A 143 -13.49 18.94 -3.81
N GLU A 144 -12.83 19.98 -3.33
CA GLU A 144 -13.33 21.34 -3.12
C GLU A 144 -13.10 22.27 -4.34
N PHE A 145 -12.43 21.78 -5.39
CA PHE A 145 -12.20 22.52 -6.61
C PHE A 145 -12.73 21.81 -7.86
N ASP A 146 -13.03 22.57 -8.91
CA ASP A 146 -13.35 22.07 -10.25
C ASP A 146 -12.90 23.05 -11.34
N ASN A 147 -13.11 22.71 -12.61
CA ASN A 147 -12.86 23.60 -13.75
C ASN A 147 -14.13 23.88 -14.57
N PHE A 148 -15.28 23.98 -13.91
CA PHE A 148 -16.55 24.18 -14.61
C PHE A 148 -17.65 24.88 -13.80
N SER A 149 -17.48 25.11 -12.49
CA SER A 149 -18.39 25.88 -11.63
C SER A 149 -18.04 27.37 -11.66
N CYS A 150 -17.98 27.91 -12.88
CA CYS A 150 -17.69 29.32 -13.16
C CYS A 150 -18.38 29.75 -14.45
N ASP A 151 -18.36 31.06 -14.70
CA ASP A 151 -18.90 31.64 -15.92
C ASP A 151 -17.80 32.09 -16.89
N GLY A 152 -18.12 32.04 -18.18
CA GLY A 152 -17.31 32.64 -19.24
C GLY A 152 -16.39 31.66 -19.99
N PRO A 153 -15.73 32.16 -21.06
CA PRO A 153 -14.92 31.33 -21.95
C PRO A 153 -13.68 30.73 -21.28
N ASP A 154 -13.14 31.42 -20.27
CA ASP A 154 -11.95 31.01 -19.51
C ASP A 154 -12.27 30.02 -18.39
N CYS A 155 -13.55 29.69 -18.15
CA CYS A 155 -13.98 28.79 -17.07
C CYS A 155 -13.42 27.36 -17.17
N LYS A 156 -12.66 27.05 -18.21
CA LYS A 156 -11.99 25.76 -18.42
C LYS A 156 -10.57 25.73 -17.85
N ASP A 157 -10.06 26.89 -17.43
CA ASP A 157 -8.68 27.10 -16.97
C ASP A 157 -8.51 26.95 -15.45
N GLY A 158 -9.48 26.30 -14.78
CA GLY A 158 -9.47 26.04 -13.33
C GLY A 158 -8.17 25.38 -12.81
N PRO A 159 -8.01 25.20 -11.49
CA PRO A 159 -9.10 24.92 -10.55
C PRO A 159 -9.72 26.15 -9.87
N TYR A 160 -11.05 26.19 -9.86
CA TYR A 160 -11.89 27.14 -9.13
C TYR A 160 -12.47 26.48 -7.89
N ARG A 161 -12.59 27.25 -6.81
CA ARG A 161 -13.19 26.73 -5.57
C ARG A 161 -14.69 26.65 -5.76
N TRP A 162 -15.26 25.48 -5.51
CA TRP A 162 -16.70 25.28 -5.57
C TRP A 162 -17.37 25.89 -4.36
N ASN A 163 -18.49 26.56 -4.61
CA ASN A 163 -19.36 27.11 -3.58
C ASN A 163 -20.77 26.52 -3.76
N PRO A 164 -21.29 25.79 -2.77
CA PRO A 164 -22.65 25.23 -2.86
C PRO A 164 -23.74 26.30 -2.98
N GLU A 165 -23.48 27.54 -2.57
CA GLU A 165 -24.45 28.64 -2.65
C GLU A 165 -24.68 29.16 -4.08
N ASP A 166 -23.80 28.81 -5.02
CA ASP A 166 -23.86 29.31 -6.41
C ASP A 166 -24.70 28.38 -7.33
N GLU A 167 -25.28 27.28 -6.82
CA GLU A 167 -26.10 26.32 -7.60
C GLU A 167 -27.61 26.65 -7.64
N ASP A 168 -28.08 27.64 -6.87
CA ASP A 168 -29.51 27.95 -6.67
C ASP A 168 -30.07 29.11 -7.54
N ASP A 169 -29.27 29.70 -8.46
CA ASP A 169 -29.70 30.78 -9.39
C ASP A 169 -29.95 30.28 -10.84
#